data_AF-A0A9D1NL96-F1
#
_entry.id   AF-A0A9D1NL96-F1
#
_cell.length_a   1.000
_cell.length_b   1.000
_cell.length_c   1.000
_cell.angle_alpha   90.00
_cell.angle_beta   90.00
_cell.angle_gamma   90.00
#
_symmetry.space_group_name_H-M   'P 1'
#
loop_
_entity.id
_entity.type
_entity.pdbx_description
1 polymer ?
#
loop_
_entity_poly.entity_id
_entity_poly.type
_entity_poly.pdbx_seq_one_letter_code
_entity_poly.pdbx_strand_id
1 'polypeptide(L)'
;IVQIDGDCILPPRFIEDHLAAARPGWFTCGSRTLLTESRTREILSGGNARLSPLSRGVRNRVNALRVPPLTLFLRERYRAGVPYISKGCNMGFWKKDLLAVNGYNEDISGWGREDSELEVRLMKYGVRRQSLKFAGAQYHLFHKELDRSRDAKNIEILNRALASPEFRTPNGIVKTPAAAPAPAAER
;
A
#
# COMPACT_ATOMS: atom_id res chain seq x y z
N ILE A 1 9.80 -2.21 7.97
CA ILE A 1 9.88 -1.41 6.73
C ILE A 1 8.63 -0.58 6.65
N VAL A 2 8.76 0.74 6.49
CA VAL A 2 7.62 1.62 6.21
C VAL A 2 7.80 2.10 4.77
N GLN A 3 6.79 1.88 3.95
CA GLN A 3 6.76 2.26 2.54
C GLN A 3 5.93 3.52 2.36
N ILE A 4 6.48 4.45 1.58
CA ILE A 4 5.87 5.71 1.20
C ILE A 4 6.07 5.98 -0.28
N ASP A 5 5.15 6.73 -0.88
CA ASP A 5 5.36 7.30 -2.22
C ASP A 5 6.26 8.55 -2.14
N GLY A 6 6.95 8.85 -3.25
CA GLY A 6 7.87 10.00 -3.35
C GLY A 6 7.16 11.36 -3.44
N ASP A 7 5.85 11.38 -3.61
CA ASP A 7 5.01 12.56 -3.77
C ASP A 7 4.08 12.80 -2.57
N CYS A 8 4.53 12.41 -1.38
CA CYS A 8 3.78 12.56 -0.13
C CYS A 8 4.53 13.46 0.87
N ILE A 9 3.78 14.32 1.57
CA ILE A 9 4.25 15.03 2.77
C ILE A 9 3.78 14.26 4.00
N LEU A 10 4.72 13.95 4.89
CA LEU A 10 4.47 13.16 6.09
C LEU A 10 4.20 14.07 7.31
N PRO A 11 3.23 13.74 8.17
CA PRO A 11 3.09 14.44 9.45
C PRO A 11 4.27 14.14 10.39
N PRO A 12 4.62 15.02 11.34
CA PRO A 12 5.80 14.84 12.21
C PRO A 12 5.83 13.52 13.00
N ARG A 13 4.67 12.96 13.35
CA ARG A 13 4.53 11.71 14.12
C ARG A 13 4.25 10.48 13.25
N PHE A 14 4.50 10.56 11.94
CA PHE A 14 4.21 9.46 11.01
C PHE A 14 4.88 8.14 11.41
N ILE A 15 6.16 8.17 11.75
CA ILE A 15 6.91 6.96 12.16
C ILE A 15 6.47 6.48 13.54
N GLU A 16 6.25 7.39 14.49
CA GLU A 16 5.70 7.06 15.82
C GLU A 16 4.37 6.29 15.70
N ASP A 17 3.48 6.76 14.83
CA ASP A 17 2.17 6.13 14.58
C ASP A 17 2.31 4.71 14.00
N HIS A 18 3.22 4.51 13.05
CA HIS A 18 3.52 3.18 12.50
C HIS A 18 4.13 2.24 13.55
N LEU A 19 5.07 2.74 14.38
CA LEU A 19 5.69 1.97 15.45
C LEU A 19 4.67 1.56 16.52
N ALA A 20 3.78 2.46 16.92
CA ALA A 20 2.74 2.18 17.91
C ALA A 20 1.74 1.10 17.44
N ALA A 21 1.50 1.00 16.12
CA ALA A 21 0.66 -0.03 15.55
C ALA A 21 1.41 -1.35 15.24
N ALA A 22 2.74 -1.32 15.13
CA ALA A 22 3.55 -2.46 14.69
C ALA A 22 3.41 -3.66 15.63
N ARG A 23 3.09 -4.83 15.08
CA ARG A 23 3.05 -6.10 15.82
C ARG A 23 3.33 -7.28 14.89
N PRO A 24 4.02 -8.34 15.36
CA PRO A 24 4.32 -9.52 14.55
C PRO A 24 3.06 -10.20 13.99
N GLY A 25 3.14 -10.73 12.77
CA GLY A 25 2.01 -11.40 12.10
C GLY A 25 0.99 -10.44 11.48
N TRP A 26 1.31 -9.14 11.44
CA TRP A 26 0.48 -8.12 10.82
C TRP A 26 1.26 -7.17 9.92
N PHE A 27 0.62 -6.74 8.84
CA PHE A 27 1.05 -5.58 8.04
C PHE A 27 0.04 -4.45 8.17
N THR A 28 0.53 -3.21 8.13
CA THR A 28 -0.25 -2.01 8.40
C THR A 28 -0.57 -1.28 7.11
N CYS A 29 -1.82 -0.83 6.95
CA CYS A 29 -2.26 0.03 5.84
C CYS A 29 -2.81 1.34 6.38
N GLY A 30 -2.16 2.45 6.01
CA GLY A 30 -2.57 3.77 6.42
C GLY A 30 -3.44 4.49 5.40
N SER A 31 -3.89 5.68 5.80
CA SER A 31 -4.73 6.53 4.96
C SER A 31 -3.89 7.59 4.25
N ARG A 32 -4.47 8.17 3.20
CA ARG A 32 -3.96 9.40 2.57
C ARG A 32 -5.04 10.47 2.49
N THR A 33 -4.64 11.71 2.58
CA THR A 33 -5.43 12.89 2.26
C THR A 33 -4.87 13.47 0.96
N LEU A 34 -5.71 14.08 0.13
CA LEU A 34 -5.28 14.58 -1.18
C LEU A 34 -5.14 16.10 -1.12
N LEU A 35 -4.05 16.65 -1.63
CA LEU A 35 -3.93 18.09 -1.85
C LEU A 35 -4.54 18.48 -3.19
N THR A 36 -5.06 19.71 -3.28
CA THR A 36 -5.43 20.30 -4.56
C THR A 36 -4.19 20.62 -5.38
N GLU A 37 -4.35 20.70 -6.69
CA GLU A 37 -3.29 21.16 -7.60
C GLU A 37 -2.74 22.55 -7.20
N SER A 38 -3.63 23.48 -6.87
CA SER A 38 -3.23 24.83 -6.42
C SER A 38 -2.39 24.79 -5.14
N ARG A 39 -2.77 23.96 -4.17
CA ARG A 39 -2.04 23.83 -2.90
C ARG A 39 -0.70 23.13 -3.11
N THR A 40 -0.67 22.14 -4.00
CA THR A 40 0.56 21.45 -4.39
C THR A 40 1.54 22.40 -5.04
N ARG A 41 1.09 23.20 -6.02
CA ARG A 41 1.91 24.24 -6.67
C ARG A 41 2.47 25.26 -5.68
N GLU A 42 1.63 25.76 -4.76
CA GLU A 42 2.06 26.68 -3.71
C GLU A 42 3.18 26.11 -2.86
N ILE A 43 3.07 24.85 -2.42
CA ILE A 43 4.10 24.20 -1.60
C ILE A 43 5.38 23.98 -2.41
N LEU A 44 5.27 23.48 -3.64
CA LEU A 44 6.44 23.20 -4.49
C LEU A 44 7.17 24.47 -4.93
N SER A 45 6.51 25.63 -4.96
CA SER A 45 7.14 26.93 -5.21
C SER A 45 7.77 27.56 -3.96
N GLY A 46 7.97 26.81 -2.87
CA GLY A 46 8.57 27.29 -1.62
C GLY A 46 7.57 27.82 -0.57
N GLY A 47 6.27 27.61 -0.78
CA GLY A 47 5.24 27.97 0.19
C GLY A 47 5.24 27.09 1.45
N ASN A 48 4.31 27.38 2.37
CA ASN A 48 4.25 26.69 3.64
C ASN A 48 3.77 25.22 3.51
N ALA A 49 4.68 24.27 3.75
CA ALA A 49 4.40 22.84 3.75
C ALA A 49 3.77 22.30 5.06
N ARG A 50 3.56 23.14 6.09
CA ARG A 50 2.87 22.72 7.32
C ARG A 50 1.39 22.54 7.02
N LEU A 51 0.94 21.29 7.12
CA LEU A 51 -0.41 20.88 6.81
C LEU A 51 -1.13 20.42 8.07
N SER A 52 -2.40 20.76 8.15
CA SER A 52 -3.35 20.25 9.13
C SER A 52 -4.61 19.77 8.41
N PRO A 53 -5.49 19.01 9.08
CA PRO A 53 -6.78 18.60 8.49
C PRO A 53 -7.63 19.78 8.02
N LEU A 54 -7.44 20.97 8.61
CA LEU A 54 -8.21 22.17 8.30
C LEU A 54 -7.55 23.06 7.23
N SER A 55 -6.31 22.78 6.85
CA SER A 55 -5.60 23.56 5.82
C SER A 55 -6.40 23.65 4.52
N ARG A 56 -6.36 24.83 3.89
CA ARG A 56 -6.95 25.04 2.56
C ARG A 56 -6.29 24.10 1.55
N GLY A 57 -7.10 23.51 0.67
CA GLY A 57 -6.63 22.55 -0.33
C GLY A 57 -6.47 21.11 0.16
N VAL A 58 -6.71 20.81 1.44
CA VAL A 58 -6.75 19.42 1.94
C VAL A 58 -8.14 18.80 1.70
N ARG A 59 -8.18 17.70 0.95
CA ARG A 59 -9.37 16.88 0.65
C ARG A 59 -9.31 15.55 1.39
N ASN A 60 -10.47 14.94 1.67
CA ASN A 60 -10.59 13.74 2.52
C ASN A 60 -10.07 13.96 3.95
N ARG A 61 -10.36 15.14 4.51
CA ARG A 61 -9.80 15.67 5.78
C ARG A 61 -9.93 14.72 6.97
N VAL A 62 -10.99 13.92 7.02
CA VAL A 62 -11.20 12.91 8.07
C VAL A 62 -10.03 11.91 8.14
N ASN A 63 -9.36 11.63 7.02
CA ASN A 63 -8.17 10.78 7.00
C ASN A 63 -7.00 11.43 7.74
N ALA A 64 -6.89 12.76 7.74
CA ALA A 64 -5.78 13.49 8.34
C ALA A 64 -5.94 13.71 9.86
N LEU A 65 -7.11 13.41 10.43
CA LEU A 65 -7.30 13.46 11.88
C LEU A 65 -6.42 12.42 12.58
N ARG A 66 -5.80 12.81 13.71
CA ARG A 66 -4.99 11.89 14.53
C ARG A 66 -5.64 11.65 15.88
N VAL A 67 -6.08 10.42 16.13
CA VAL A 67 -6.69 9.95 17.38
C VAL A 67 -6.13 8.56 17.72
N PRO A 68 -4.93 8.47 18.33
CA PRO A 68 -4.22 7.19 18.49
C PRO A 68 -5.00 6.10 19.24
N PRO A 69 -5.75 6.39 20.33
CA PRO A 69 -6.59 5.37 20.98
C PRO A 69 -7.62 4.76 20.03
N LEU A 70 -8.23 5.60 19.18
CA LEU A 70 -9.21 5.15 18.19
C LEU A 70 -8.55 4.32 17.08
N THR A 71 -7.32 4.63 16.70
CA THR A 71 -6.53 3.79 15.79
C THR A 71 -6.36 2.38 16.34
N LEU A 72 -5.92 2.24 17.60
CA LEU A 72 -5.74 0.93 18.23
C LEU A 72 -7.05 0.14 18.33
N PHE A 73 -8.16 0.83 18.61
CA PHE A 73 -9.49 0.22 18.60
C PHE A 73 -9.91 -0.24 17.19
N LEU A 74 -9.66 0.57 16.17
CA LEU A 74 -10.12 0.30 14.80
C LEU A 74 -9.17 -0.59 13.97
N ARG A 75 -7.94 -0.82 14.41
CA ARG A 75 -6.89 -1.46 13.59
C ARG A 75 -7.30 -2.81 13.00
N GLU A 76 -8.14 -3.59 13.69
CA GLU A 76 -8.66 -4.88 13.19
C GLU A 76 -10.09 -4.82 12.65
N ARG A 77 -10.81 -3.73 12.93
CA ARG A 77 -12.26 -3.60 12.67
C ARG A 77 -12.53 -2.82 11.40
N TYR A 78 -11.73 -1.79 11.15
CA TYR A 78 -11.95 -0.89 10.03
C TYR A 78 -11.73 -1.62 8.71
N ARG A 79 -12.83 -1.81 7.98
CA ARG A 79 -12.86 -2.51 6.69
C ARG A 79 -12.31 -3.94 6.76
N ALA A 80 -12.43 -4.63 7.89
CA ALA A 80 -11.87 -5.96 8.10
C ALA A 80 -12.27 -6.97 7.01
N GLY A 81 -13.54 -6.93 6.58
CA GLY A 81 -14.08 -7.80 5.53
C GLY A 81 -13.93 -7.28 4.10
N VAL A 82 -13.17 -6.20 3.88
CA VAL A 82 -12.91 -5.67 2.53
C VAL A 82 -11.46 -5.97 2.18
N PRO A 83 -11.19 -7.08 1.48
CA PRO A 83 -9.84 -7.43 1.09
C PRO A 83 -9.36 -6.55 -0.08
N TYR A 84 -8.04 -6.46 -0.27
CA TYR A 84 -7.40 -5.92 -1.48
C TYR A 84 -7.57 -4.40 -1.69
N ILE A 85 -7.85 -3.67 -0.60
CA ILE A 85 -8.03 -2.21 -0.59
C ILE A 85 -6.78 -1.45 -0.18
N SER A 86 -5.68 -2.17 0.06
CA SER A 86 -4.42 -1.55 0.44
C SER A 86 -3.94 -0.60 -0.65
N LYS A 87 -3.35 0.51 -0.21
CA LYS A 87 -2.71 1.49 -1.08
C LYS A 87 -1.26 1.56 -0.64
N GLY A 88 -0.34 1.18 -1.52
CA GLY A 88 1.11 1.07 -1.32
C GLY A 88 1.74 2.34 -0.80
N CYS A 89 1.10 3.47 -1.08
CA CYS A 89 1.49 4.78 -0.62
C CYS A 89 1.74 4.86 0.89
N ASN A 90 1.07 4.06 1.73
CA ASN A 90 1.22 4.13 3.18
C ASN A 90 1.10 2.73 3.80
N MET A 91 2.18 1.96 3.76
CA MET A 91 2.20 0.59 4.27
C MET A 91 3.36 0.34 5.23
N GLY A 92 3.15 -0.58 6.18
CA GLY A 92 4.15 -1.01 7.15
C GLY A 92 4.26 -2.53 7.20
N PHE A 93 5.48 -3.06 7.11
CA PHE A 93 5.77 -4.50 7.03
C PHE A 93 6.90 -4.91 7.95
N TRP A 94 6.86 -6.16 8.42
CA TRP A 94 8.07 -6.83 8.87
C TRP A 94 8.90 -7.25 7.66
N LYS A 95 10.21 -6.99 7.72
CA LYS A 95 11.12 -7.35 6.63
C LYS A 95 11.06 -8.85 6.31
N LYS A 96 10.99 -9.69 7.34
CA LYS A 96 10.89 -11.15 7.18
C LYS A 96 9.65 -11.58 6.38
N ASP A 97 8.51 -10.94 6.62
CA ASP A 97 7.23 -11.30 6.00
C ASP A 97 7.26 -10.88 4.52
N LEU A 98 7.81 -9.71 4.22
CA LEU A 98 7.98 -9.22 2.84
C LEU A 98 8.94 -10.12 2.05
N LEU A 99 10.04 -10.56 2.67
CA LEU A 99 10.99 -11.47 2.04
C LEU A 99 10.40 -12.88 1.81
N ALA A 100 9.57 -13.37 2.73
CA ALA A 100 8.95 -14.69 2.60
C ALA A 100 8.05 -14.79 1.35
N VAL A 101 7.31 -13.72 1.04
CA VAL A 101 6.48 -13.65 -0.18
C VAL A 101 7.27 -13.23 -1.44
N ASN A 102 8.57 -12.99 -1.33
CA ASN A 102 9.46 -12.49 -2.39
C ASN A 102 9.19 -11.03 -2.83
N GLY A 103 8.67 -10.17 -1.94
CA GLY A 103 8.41 -8.76 -2.23
C GLY A 103 7.31 -8.53 -3.26
N TYR A 104 7.37 -7.41 -3.98
CA TYR A 104 6.44 -7.09 -5.05
C TYR A 104 6.60 -8.04 -6.25
N ASN A 105 5.50 -8.25 -6.97
CA ASN A 105 5.52 -9.01 -8.22
C ASN A 105 5.89 -8.08 -9.38
N GLU A 106 7.13 -8.21 -9.86
CA GLU A 106 7.69 -7.37 -10.92
C GLU A 106 7.18 -7.72 -12.32
N ASP A 107 6.28 -8.72 -12.45
CA ASP A 107 5.48 -8.86 -13.66
C ASP A 107 4.43 -7.74 -13.79
N ILE A 108 4.05 -7.14 -12.66
CA ILE A 108 3.16 -5.98 -12.58
C ILE A 108 4.01 -4.73 -12.85
N SER A 109 3.61 -3.99 -13.88
CA SER A 109 4.28 -2.75 -14.31
C SER A 109 3.24 -1.76 -14.81
N GLY A 110 3.62 -0.49 -14.81
CA GLY A 110 2.66 0.60 -15.00
C GLY A 110 1.73 0.72 -13.80
N TRP A 111 0.53 1.23 -14.03
CA TRP A 111 -0.40 1.51 -12.95
C TRP A 111 -1.18 0.28 -12.48
N GLY A 112 -1.19 0.06 -11.17
CA GLY A 112 -2.24 -0.65 -10.45
C GLY A 112 -2.03 -2.15 -10.21
N ARG A 113 -2.70 -2.62 -9.15
CA ARG A 113 -2.83 -4.00 -8.66
C ARG A 113 -1.61 -4.58 -7.95
N GLU A 114 -0.46 -3.93 -8.00
CA GLU A 114 0.77 -4.33 -7.31
C GLU A 114 0.57 -4.48 -5.81
N ASP A 115 -0.13 -3.52 -5.18
CA ASP A 115 -0.37 -3.53 -3.74
C ASP A 115 -1.41 -4.57 -3.33
N SER A 116 -2.48 -4.69 -4.12
CA SER A 116 -3.52 -5.69 -3.93
C SER A 116 -2.96 -7.10 -4.07
N GLU A 117 -2.09 -7.32 -5.05
CA GLU A 117 -1.46 -8.62 -5.30
C GLU A 117 -0.47 -8.99 -4.19
N LEU A 118 0.31 -8.01 -3.71
CA LEU A 118 1.16 -8.21 -2.52
C LEU A 118 0.32 -8.51 -1.26
N GLU A 119 -0.78 -7.80 -1.05
CA GLU A 119 -1.72 -8.05 0.06
C GLU A 119 -2.26 -9.50 0.02
N VAL A 120 -2.71 -9.98 -1.15
CA VAL A 120 -3.17 -11.37 -1.33
C VAL A 120 -2.09 -12.34 -0.85
N ARG A 121 -0.86 -12.18 -1.34
CA ARG A 121 0.25 -13.08 -1.03
C ARG A 121 0.64 -13.04 0.45
N LEU A 122 0.70 -11.86 1.07
CA LEU A 122 0.94 -11.73 2.51
C LEU A 122 -0.15 -12.43 3.34
N MET A 123 -1.42 -12.29 2.95
CA MET A 123 -2.53 -12.97 3.62
C MET A 123 -2.45 -14.49 3.47
N LYS A 124 -2.06 -15.01 2.29
CA LYS A 124 -1.84 -16.45 2.08
C LYS A 124 -0.66 -17.00 2.85
N TYR A 125 0.39 -16.21 3.04
CA TYR A 125 1.50 -16.54 3.93
C TYR A 125 1.10 -16.58 5.42
N GLY A 126 -0.08 -16.04 5.77
CA GLY A 126 -0.62 -16.03 7.14
C GLY A 126 -0.50 -14.69 7.86
N VAL A 127 -0.11 -13.62 7.17
CA VAL A 127 0.00 -12.26 7.74
C VAL A 127 -1.33 -11.53 7.62
N ARG A 128 -1.79 -10.93 8.71
CA ARG A 128 -3.09 -10.23 8.75
C ARG A 128 -2.93 -8.74 8.46
N ARG A 129 -3.92 -8.14 7.80
CA ARG A 129 -3.97 -6.70 7.58
C ARG A 129 -4.50 -5.97 8.80
N GLN A 130 -3.85 -4.88 9.20
CA GLN A 130 -4.40 -3.90 10.14
C GLN A 130 -4.44 -2.49 9.54
N SER A 131 -5.38 -1.69 10.01
CA SER A 131 -5.59 -0.30 9.59
C SER A 131 -4.86 0.68 10.49
N LEU A 132 -4.17 1.67 9.91
CA LEU A 132 -3.66 2.86 10.59
C LEU A 132 -4.64 4.04 10.44
N LYS A 133 -5.96 3.78 10.46
CA LYS A 133 -6.95 4.85 10.37
C LYS A 133 -6.85 5.77 11.60
N PHE A 134 -6.98 7.08 11.38
CA PHE A 134 -6.82 8.12 12.40
C PHE A 134 -5.40 8.23 12.98
N ALA A 135 -4.38 7.78 12.25
CA ALA A 135 -2.99 8.00 12.57
C ALA A 135 -2.14 7.93 11.30
N GLY A 136 -0.94 8.51 11.30
CA GLY A 136 0.04 8.37 10.22
C GLY A 136 -0.49 8.64 8.81
N ALA A 137 -1.45 9.56 8.64
CA ALA A 137 -2.03 9.83 7.33
C ALA A 137 -1.14 10.79 6.53
N GLN A 138 -0.89 10.44 5.27
CA GLN A 138 -0.01 11.21 4.39
C GLN A 138 -0.80 12.27 3.63
N TYR A 139 -0.14 13.38 3.31
CA TYR A 139 -0.65 14.41 2.42
C TYR A 139 -0.08 14.20 1.02
N HIS A 140 -0.88 13.59 0.16
CA HIS A 140 -0.50 13.28 -1.21
C HIS A 140 -0.53 14.55 -2.05
N LEU A 141 0.61 14.88 -2.66
CA LEU A 141 0.71 15.95 -3.64
C LEU A 141 -0.14 15.61 -4.86
N PHE A 142 -0.74 16.63 -5.46
CA PHE A 142 -1.48 16.44 -6.70
C PHE A 142 -0.51 16.15 -7.85
N HIS A 143 -0.79 15.09 -8.60
CA HIS A 143 -0.20 14.83 -9.90
C HIS A 143 -1.29 14.34 -10.86
N LYS A 144 -1.02 14.41 -12.16
CA LYS A 144 -1.92 13.84 -13.17
C LYS A 144 -1.89 12.31 -13.09
N GLU A 145 -3.01 11.68 -13.41
CA GLU A 145 -3.09 10.21 -13.45
C GLU A 145 -2.05 9.64 -14.43
N LEU A 146 -1.48 8.51 -14.06
CA LEU A 146 -0.50 7.78 -14.87
C LEU A 146 -1.21 6.89 -15.89
N ASP A 147 -0.46 6.41 -16.87
CA ASP A 147 -0.95 5.48 -17.90
C ASP A 147 -1.53 4.20 -17.28
N ARG A 148 -2.76 3.86 -17.69
CA ARG A 148 -3.53 2.69 -17.25
C ARG A 148 -3.64 1.61 -18.31
N SER A 149 -2.89 1.72 -19.41
CA SER A 149 -2.85 0.74 -20.51
C SER A 149 -2.62 -0.71 -20.05
N ARG A 150 -1.93 -0.90 -18.92
CA ARG A 150 -1.60 -2.21 -18.35
C ARG A 150 -2.57 -2.74 -17.29
N ASP A 151 -3.62 -1.99 -16.92
CA ASP A 151 -4.54 -2.38 -15.82
C ASP A 151 -5.18 -3.75 -16.09
N ALA A 152 -5.59 -4.04 -17.34
CA ALA A 152 -6.16 -5.34 -17.71
C ALA A 152 -5.20 -6.52 -17.43
N LYS A 153 -3.94 -6.40 -17.87
CA LYS A 153 -2.90 -7.40 -17.61
C LYS A 153 -2.57 -7.53 -16.12
N ASN A 154 -2.56 -6.41 -15.40
CA ASN A 154 -2.30 -6.39 -13.96
C ASN A 154 -3.46 -7.03 -13.16
N ILE A 155 -4.70 -6.89 -13.64
CA ILE A 155 -5.88 -7.60 -13.12
C ILE A 155 -5.74 -9.11 -13.34
N GLU A 156 -5.27 -9.56 -14.51
CA GLU A 156 -5.01 -10.99 -14.75
C GLU A 156 -3.96 -11.56 -13.79
N ILE A 157 -2.88 -10.82 -13.53
CA ILE A 157 -1.85 -11.21 -12.55
C ILE A 157 -2.48 -11.33 -11.14
N LEU A 158 -3.26 -10.33 -10.72
CA LEU A 158 -3.97 -10.37 -9.43
C LEU A 158 -4.93 -11.56 -9.35
N ASN A 159 -5.71 -11.85 -10.40
CA ASN A 159 -6.63 -12.97 -10.43
C ASN A 159 -5.91 -14.32 -10.34
N ARG A 160 -4.74 -14.47 -10.98
CA ARG A 160 -3.89 -15.66 -10.81
C ARG A 160 -3.40 -15.79 -9.37
N ALA A 161 -2.96 -14.69 -8.75
CA ALA A 161 -2.56 -14.69 -7.36
C ALA A 161 -3.73 -15.03 -6.43
N LEU A 162 -4.97 -14.63 -6.74
CA LEU A 162 -6.17 -14.99 -5.97
C LEU A 162 -6.51 -16.48 -6.09
N ALA A 163 -6.44 -17.06 -7.28
CA ALA A 163 -6.80 -18.44 -7.55
C ALA A 163 -5.74 -19.47 -7.10
N SER A 164 -4.45 -19.09 -7.14
CA SER A 164 -3.33 -19.98 -6.79
C SER A 164 -3.22 -20.19 -5.27
N PRO A 165 -2.89 -21.38 -4.74
CA PRO A 165 -2.56 -21.55 -3.32
C PRO A 165 -1.23 -20.88 -2.93
N GLU A 166 -0.39 -20.53 -3.91
CA GLU A 166 0.94 -19.97 -3.69
C GLU A 166 0.89 -18.57 -3.05
N PHE A 167 1.82 -18.31 -2.14
CA PHE A 167 2.04 -16.98 -1.54
C PHE A 167 3.32 -16.30 -2.04
N ARG A 168 4.13 -16.99 -2.85
CA ARG A 168 5.42 -16.48 -3.33
C ARG A 168 5.36 -16.25 -4.84
N THR A 169 5.82 -15.08 -5.31
CA THR A 169 5.96 -14.82 -6.76
C THR A 169 7.30 -15.34 -7.30
N PRO A 170 7.35 -15.92 -8.52
CA PRO A 170 8.62 -16.25 -9.19
C PRO A 170 9.45 -15.02 -9.58
N ASN A 171 8.79 -13.91 -9.96
CA ASN A 171 9.42 -12.67 -10.38
C ASN A 171 9.25 -11.58 -9.33
N GLY A 172 10.00 -11.68 -8.24
CA GLY A 172 10.05 -10.66 -7.18
C GLY A 172 11.48 -10.22 -6.90
N ILE A 173 11.83 -10.02 -5.63
CA ILE A 173 13.19 -9.64 -5.21
C ILE A 173 14.23 -10.63 -5.74
N VAL A 174 13.94 -11.93 -5.64
CA VAL A 174 14.72 -13.00 -6.24
C VAL A 174 14.02 -13.45 -7.53
N LYS A 175 14.79 -13.48 -8.63
CA LYS A 175 14.34 -13.96 -9.93
C LYS A 175 14.51 -15.48 -9.98
N THR A 176 13.39 -16.20 -9.96
CA THR A 176 13.42 -17.64 -10.19
C THR A 176 13.12 -17.86 -11.67
N PRO A 177 13.93 -18.65 -12.41
CA PRO A 177 13.59 -19.02 -13.78
C PRO A 177 12.17 -19.60 -13.80
N ALA A 178 11.36 -19.24 -14.80
CA ALA A 178 10.07 -19.89 -14.97
C ALA A 178 10.30 -21.40 -15.02
N ALA A 179 9.50 -22.17 -14.26
CA ALA A 179 9.50 -23.62 -14.43
C ALA A 179 9.30 -23.92 -15.92
N ALA A 180 10.14 -24.77 -16.49
CA ALA A 180 9.98 -25.20 -17.87
C ALA A 180 8.52 -25.67 -18.06
N PRO A 181 7.86 -25.34 -19.18
CA PRO A 181 6.54 -25.85 -19.43
C PRO A 181 6.58 -27.37 -19.28
N ALA A 182 5.62 -27.92 -18.52
CA ALA A 182 5.49 -29.37 -18.41
C ALA A 182 5.47 -29.94 -19.84
N PRO A 183 6.24 -31.00 -20.13
CA PRO A 183 6.26 -31.58 -21.47
C PRO A 183 4.82 -31.85 -21.89
N ALA A 184 4.46 -31.39 -23.09
CA ALA A 184 3.15 -31.64 -23.64
C ALA A 184 2.92 -33.16 -23.57
N ALA A 185 1.82 -33.58 -22.93
CA ALA A 185 1.44 -34.98 -22.93
C ALA A 185 1.24 -35.39 -24.39
N GLU A 186 2.19 -36.16 -24.93
CA GLU A 186 2.04 -36.82 -26.22
C GLU A 186 0.77 -37.68 -26.14
N ARG A 187 -0.19 -37.36 -27.00
CA ARG A 187 -1.37 -38.19 -27.28
C ARG A 187 -1.20 -38.79 -28.67
#